data_AF-X1ECV3-F1
#
_entry.id   AF-X1ECV3-F1
#
_cell.length_a   1.000
_cell.length_b   1.000
_cell.length_c   1.000
_cell.angle_alpha   90.00
_cell.angle_beta   90.00
_cell.angle_gamma   90.00
#
_symmetry.space_group_name_H-M   'P 1'
#
loop_
_entity.id
_entity.type
_entity.pdbx_description
1 polymer ?
#
loop_
_entity_poly.entity_id
_entity_poly.type
_entity_poly.pdbx_seq_one_letter_code
_entity_poly.pdbx_strand_id
1 'polypeptide(L)'
;VEQDYTKLGYVRERKNKILLYLVMTSRLIDNPLHSILISRSGAGKSLLVDVTEELCPPEGLESVSDLSAQALYYYGKEDLKHKFIVIGEKEGSEGADYPLRELITKKSITKAIPMKDPATGQIKTVSIKVEGPISFVETTTSGDINPENLNRCFVIGIDESEDQTRLIHDLQRKNYTLQGYLQRRDLNKIIDKHIYAQRLLKKVLVFNPYAESLSFPTQKLKTRRDNEKFLRLINVICFLHQYQRKVKKLELANSNEIIEY
;
A
#
# COMPACT_ATOMS: atom_id res chain seq x y z
N VAL A 1 -4.33 11.17 11.61
CA VAL A 1 -3.98 9.77 11.27
C VAL A 1 -4.01 8.87 12.50
N GLU A 2 -3.00 8.84 13.39
CA GLU A 2 -2.97 7.89 14.52
C GLU A 2 -4.23 7.89 15.38
N GLN A 3 -4.66 9.09 15.82
CA GLN A 3 -5.88 9.24 16.62
C GLN A 3 -7.15 8.88 15.86
N ASP A 4 -7.15 9.10 14.53
CA ASP A 4 -8.28 8.78 13.67
C ASP A 4 -8.45 7.26 13.52
N TYR A 5 -7.35 6.50 13.34
CA TYR A 5 -7.37 5.04 13.40
C TYR A 5 -7.93 4.52 14.73
N THR A 6 -7.55 5.14 15.86
CA THR A 6 -8.09 4.78 17.18
C THR A 6 -9.59 5.01 17.26
N LYS A 7 -10.10 6.11 16.70
CA LYS A 7 -11.54 6.39 16.64
C LYS A 7 -12.28 5.40 15.74
N LEU A 8 -11.65 4.96 14.65
CA LEU A 8 -12.19 3.98 13.71
C LEU A 8 -12.15 2.54 14.23
N GLY A 9 -11.54 2.30 15.39
CA GLY A 9 -11.63 1.00 16.06
C GLY A 9 -10.29 0.29 16.25
N TYR A 10 -9.20 0.76 15.65
CA TYR A 10 -7.90 0.13 15.77
C TYR A 10 -7.05 0.82 16.85
N VAL A 11 -6.83 0.17 17.99
CA VAL A 11 -6.19 0.77 19.19
C VAL A 11 -4.69 0.47 19.27
N ARG A 12 -3.93 1.33 19.94
CA ARG A 12 -2.44 1.26 20.08
C ARG A 12 -1.71 1.16 18.73
N GLU A 13 -0.61 0.40 18.67
CA GLU A 13 0.16 0.08 17.45
C GLU A 13 0.45 1.29 16.53
N ARG A 14 0.90 2.40 17.15
CA ARG A 14 1.19 3.67 16.47
C ARG A 14 2.03 3.50 15.19
N LYS A 15 3.10 2.69 15.28
CA LYS A 15 4.01 2.46 14.15
C LYS A 15 3.30 1.75 12.99
N ASN A 16 2.48 0.75 13.28
CA ASN A 16 1.77 -0.05 12.28
C ASN A 16 0.70 0.80 11.57
N LYS A 17 -0.07 1.59 12.32
CA LYS A 17 -1.05 2.56 11.78
C LYS A 17 -0.42 3.52 10.79
N ILE A 18 0.66 4.17 11.21
CA ILE A 18 1.34 5.18 10.40
C ILE A 18 1.97 4.54 9.16
N LEU A 19 2.65 3.41 9.34
CA LEU A 19 3.33 2.73 8.24
C LEU A 19 2.33 2.27 7.17
N LEU A 20 1.20 1.66 7.56
CA LEU A 20 0.22 1.19 6.58
C LEU A 20 -0.49 2.36 5.87
N TYR A 21 -0.77 3.46 6.58
CA TYR A 21 -1.28 4.68 5.96
C TYR A 21 -0.29 5.27 4.93
N LEU A 22 1.01 5.23 5.22
CA LEU A 22 2.05 5.65 4.29
C LEU A 22 2.15 4.71 3.09
N VAL A 23 2.02 3.39 3.29
CA VAL A 23 1.94 2.41 2.20
C VAL A 23 0.78 2.74 1.25
N MET A 24 -0.42 2.94 1.77
CA MET A 24 -1.60 3.32 0.97
C MET A 24 -1.39 4.66 0.25
N THR A 25 -0.82 5.68 0.91
CA THR A 25 -0.52 6.98 0.29
C THR A 25 0.50 6.87 -0.83
N SER A 26 1.48 5.97 -0.68
CA SER A 26 2.59 5.83 -1.62
C SER A 26 2.18 5.37 -3.02
N ARG A 27 0.93 4.89 -3.22
CA ARG A 27 0.38 4.61 -4.56
C ARG A 27 0.48 5.79 -5.52
N LEU A 28 0.49 7.01 -4.98
CA LEU A 28 0.52 8.26 -5.75
C LEU A 28 1.92 8.67 -6.23
N ILE A 29 2.98 7.98 -5.76
CA ILE A 29 4.37 8.26 -6.17
C ILE A 29 4.90 7.17 -7.11
N ASP A 30 6.01 7.45 -7.78
CA ASP A 30 6.58 6.52 -8.77
C ASP A 30 7.20 5.27 -8.15
N ASN A 31 7.68 5.34 -6.91
CA ASN A 31 8.30 4.23 -6.20
C ASN A 31 7.53 3.93 -4.90
N PRO A 32 6.35 3.30 -4.98
CA PRO A 32 5.53 3.04 -3.81
C PRO A 32 6.20 2.10 -2.80
N LEU A 33 5.60 2.06 -1.62
CA LEU A 33 5.90 1.12 -0.55
C LEU A 33 4.94 -0.05 -0.61
N HIS A 34 5.37 -1.16 -0.02
CA HIS A 34 4.59 -2.38 0.07
C HIS A 34 4.73 -2.98 1.47
N SER A 35 3.73 -3.69 1.95
CA SER A 35 3.76 -4.33 3.26
C SER A 35 3.19 -5.74 3.29
N ILE A 36 3.69 -6.55 4.21
CA ILE A 36 3.15 -7.88 4.53
C ILE A 36 2.80 -7.86 6.00
N LEU A 37 1.54 -8.13 6.33
CA LEU A 37 1.09 -8.27 7.71
C LEU A 37 1.14 -9.74 8.10
N ILE A 38 1.84 -10.03 9.20
CA ILE A 38 2.01 -11.38 9.73
C ILE A 38 1.51 -11.41 11.16
N SER A 39 0.61 -12.35 11.45
CA SER A 39 0.26 -12.73 12.82
C SER A 39 -0.58 -14.00 12.81
N ARG A 40 -1.05 -14.48 13.96
CA ARG A 40 -1.97 -15.63 14.02
C ARG A 40 -3.38 -15.26 13.55
N SER A 41 -4.18 -16.26 13.16
CA SER A 41 -5.59 -16.02 12.84
C SER A 41 -6.32 -15.38 14.02
N GLY A 42 -7.22 -14.43 13.74
CA GLY A 42 -7.99 -13.72 14.77
C GLY A 42 -7.24 -12.59 15.52
N ALA A 43 -5.95 -12.38 15.27
CA ALA A 43 -5.17 -11.35 15.98
C ALA A 43 -5.46 -9.90 15.53
N GLY A 44 -6.41 -9.65 14.63
CA GLY A 44 -6.81 -8.30 14.22
C GLY A 44 -6.04 -7.69 13.03
N LYS A 45 -5.38 -8.51 12.19
CA LYS A 45 -4.74 -8.06 10.93
C LYS A 45 -5.72 -7.37 10.00
N SER A 46 -6.86 -8.04 9.77
CA SER A 46 -7.89 -7.56 8.86
C SER A 46 -8.35 -6.18 9.31
N LEU A 47 -8.62 -5.98 10.60
CA LEU A 47 -9.06 -4.67 11.09
C LEU A 47 -8.10 -3.51 10.77
N LEU A 48 -6.77 -3.71 10.86
CA LEU A 48 -5.81 -2.66 10.49
C LEU A 48 -5.90 -2.34 8.99
N VAL A 49 -6.08 -3.37 8.16
CA VAL A 49 -6.22 -3.25 6.71
C VAL A 49 -7.57 -2.64 6.35
N ASP A 50 -8.67 -3.15 6.88
CA ASP A 50 -10.05 -2.68 6.70
C ASP A 50 -10.16 -1.18 7.01
N VAL A 51 -9.62 -0.74 8.16
CA VAL A 51 -9.59 0.69 8.49
C VAL A 51 -8.78 1.47 7.47
N THR A 52 -7.68 0.92 6.95
CA THR A 52 -6.89 1.61 5.92
C THR A 52 -7.61 1.66 4.57
N GLU A 53 -8.35 0.61 4.20
CA GLU A 53 -9.20 0.57 3.01
C GLU A 53 -10.27 1.66 3.06
N GLU A 54 -10.96 1.81 4.20
CA GLU A 54 -11.95 2.87 4.40
C GLU A 54 -11.35 4.27 4.24
N LEU A 55 -10.09 4.47 4.65
CA LEU A 55 -9.39 5.75 4.51
C LEU A 55 -8.84 6.00 3.10
N CYS A 56 -8.85 5.01 2.21
CA CYS A 56 -8.40 5.11 0.83
C CYS A 56 -9.58 5.57 -0.06
N PRO A 57 -9.37 6.53 -0.99
CA PRO A 57 -10.38 6.82 -1.99
C PRO A 57 -10.75 5.56 -2.79
N PRO A 58 -12.05 5.28 -3.01
CA PRO A 58 -12.49 4.03 -3.65
C PRO A 58 -11.94 3.87 -5.08
N GLU A 59 -11.78 4.98 -5.82
CA GLU A 59 -11.15 4.96 -7.14
C GLU A 59 -9.65 4.58 -7.10
N GLY A 60 -9.02 4.64 -5.93
CA GLY A 60 -7.62 4.31 -5.71
C GLY A 60 -7.40 2.97 -5.01
N LEU A 61 -8.46 2.20 -4.74
CA LEU A 61 -8.41 0.92 -4.03
C LEU A 61 -8.73 -0.24 -4.99
N GLU A 62 -8.07 -1.37 -4.79
CA GLU A 62 -8.41 -2.68 -5.36
C GLU A 62 -8.22 -3.73 -4.26
N SER A 63 -9.31 -4.29 -3.74
CA SER A 63 -9.26 -5.25 -2.62
C SER A 63 -9.81 -6.60 -3.06
N VAL A 64 -9.01 -7.65 -2.88
CA VAL A 64 -9.34 -9.02 -3.28
C VAL A 64 -9.02 -9.99 -2.16
N SER A 65 -9.93 -10.93 -1.90
CA SER A 65 -9.75 -11.96 -0.87
C SER A 65 -8.81 -13.08 -1.33
N ASP A 66 -8.79 -13.38 -2.63
CA ASP A 66 -7.87 -14.34 -3.25
C ASP A 66 -7.53 -13.87 -4.66
N LEU A 67 -6.28 -14.02 -5.07
CA LEU A 67 -5.78 -13.55 -6.34
C LEU A 67 -5.05 -14.67 -7.08
N SER A 68 -5.63 -15.14 -8.17
CA SER A 68 -4.94 -16.07 -9.07
C SER A 68 -3.82 -15.38 -9.84
N ALA A 69 -2.80 -16.15 -10.22
CA ALA A 69 -1.71 -15.67 -11.07
C ALA A 69 -2.20 -15.00 -12.37
N GLN A 70 -3.32 -15.51 -12.90
CA GLN A 70 -3.84 -15.09 -14.19
C GLN A 70 -4.71 -13.85 -14.11
N ALA A 71 -5.41 -13.64 -12.99
CA ALA A 71 -6.29 -12.49 -12.80
C ALA A 71 -5.57 -11.17 -13.04
N LEU A 72 -4.32 -11.05 -12.59
CA LEU A 72 -3.50 -9.84 -12.78
C LEU A 72 -3.28 -9.48 -14.25
N TYR A 73 -3.29 -10.44 -15.17
CA TYR A 73 -3.13 -10.19 -16.60
C TYR A 73 -4.43 -9.84 -17.32
N TYR A 74 -5.58 -9.95 -16.66
CA TYR A 74 -6.88 -9.62 -17.27
C TYR A 74 -7.38 -8.22 -16.92
N TYR A 75 -6.68 -7.50 -16.04
CA TYR A 75 -6.89 -6.07 -15.86
C TYR A 75 -6.56 -5.30 -17.15
N GLY A 76 -7.27 -4.20 -17.37
CA GLY A 76 -6.94 -3.22 -18.39
C GLY A 76 -5.55 -2.61 -18.16
N LYS A 77 -5.01 -2.00 -19.21
CA LYS A 77 -3.62 -1.51 -19.23
C LYS A 77 -3.30 -0.57 -18.06
N GLU A 78 -4.23 0.28 -17.67
CA GLU A 78 -4.02 1.27 -16.60
C GLU A 78 -4.88 1.02 -15.35
N ASP A 79 -5.62 -0.09 -15.28
CA ASP A 79 -6.59 -0.32 -14.21
C ASP A 79 -5.94 -0.39 -12.83
N LEU A 80 -4.71 -0.95 -12.76
CA LEU A 80 -3.94 -1.05 -11.51
C LEU A 80 -3.04 0.17 -11.26
N LYS A 81 -2.94 1.10 -12.19
CA LYS A 81 -2.02 2.23 -12.10
C LYS A 81 -2.44 3.18 -10.98
N HIS A 82 -1.52 3.44 -10.05
CA HIS A 82 -1.73 4.20 -8.83
C HIS A 82 -2.81 3.64 -7.89
N LYS A 83 -3.06 2.34 -7.94
CA LYS A 83 -3.94 1.64 -6.99
C LYS A 83 -3.21 1.18 -5.73
N PHE A 84 -3.93 1.16 -4.62
CA PHE A 84 -3.59 0.42 -3.42
C PHE A 84 -4.25 -0.94 -3.53
N ILE A 85 -3.43 -1.97 -3.73
CA ILE A 85 -3.89 -3.35 -3.86
C ILE A 85 -3.83 -4.03 -2.49
N VAL A 86 -4.94 -4.58 -2.07
CA VAL A 86 -5.05 -5.37 -0.84
C VAL A 86 -5.34 -6.82 -1.21
N ILE A 87 -4.55 -7.74 -0.65
CA ILE A 87 -4.79 -9.18 -0.77
C ILE A 87 -5.00 -9.79 0.63
N GLY A 88 -6.18 -10.35 0.85
CA GLY A 88 -6.54 -11.10 2.06
C GLY A 88 -5.92 -12.51 2.10
N GLU A 89 -5.66 -13.03 3.30
CA GLU A 89 -5.46 -14.45 3.63
C GLU A 89 -4.74 -15.33 2.57
N LYS A 90 -3.45 -15.03 2.35
CA LYS A 90 -2.65 -15.64 1.27
C LYS A 90 -2.31 -17.14 1.41
N GLU A 91 -2.83 -17.87 2.39
CA GLU A 91 -2.42 -19.28 2.64
C GLU A 91 -2.73 -20.27 1.49
N GLY A 92 -3.32 -19.83 0.37
CA GLY A 92 -3.53 -20.66 -0.83
C GLY A 92 -3.10 -20.04 -2.18
N SER A 93 -2.55 -18.83 -2.23
CA SER A 93 -2.39 -18.08 -3.50
C SER A 93 -0.98 -18.18 -4.12
N GLU A 94 -0.32 -19.35 -4.07
CA GLU A 94 1.07 -19.53 -4.53
C GLU A 94 1.34 -19.03 -5.96
N GLY A 95 0.31 -18.94 -6.81
CA GLY A 95 0.45 -18.52 -8.20
C GLY A 95 0.72 -17.02 -8.44
N ALA A 96 0.22 -16.09 -7.61
CA ALA A 96 0.28 -14.65 -7.92
C ALA A 96 1.60 -13.96 -7.54
N ASP A 97 2.49 -14.69 -6.86
CA ASP A 97 3.76 -14.18 -6.34
C ASP A 97 4.67 -13.57 -7.41
N TYR A 98 4.82 -14.27 -8.53
CA TYR A 98 5.70 -13.83 -9.60
C TYR A 98 5.18 -12.56 -10.30
N PRO A 99 3.92 -12.51 -10.80
CA PRO A 99 3.38 -11.29 -11.39
C PRO A 99 3.39 -10.10 -10.43
N LEU A 100 3.08 -10.30 -9.14
CA LEU A 100 3.15 -9.23 -8.13
C LEU A 100 4.59 -8.72 -7.96
N ARG A 101 5.60 -9.60 -7.89
CA ARG A 101 7.01 -9.19 -7.82
C ARG A 101 7.44 -8.39 -9.04
N GLU A 102 6.97 -8.76 -10.24
CA GLU A 102 7.23 -8.00 -11.46
C GLU A 102 6.53 -6.64 -11.43
N LEU A 103 5.26 -6.54 -11.02
CA LEU A 103 4.57 -5.26 -10.84
C LEU A 103 5.29 -4.36 -9.84
N ILE A 104 5.76 -4.90 -8.71
CA ILE A 104 6.51 -4.16 -7.69
C ILE A 104 7.86 -3.65 -8.24
N THR A 105 8.56 -4.47 -9.02
CA THR A 105 9.94 -4.16 -9.45
C THR A 105 9.99 -3.35 -10.74
N LYS A 106 9.22 -3.77 -11.75
CA LYS A 106 9.20 -3.20 -13.11
C LYS A 106 8.07 -2.20 -13.33
N LYS A 107 7.12 -2.08 -12.38
CA LYS A 107 5.91 -1.23 -12.52
C LYS A 107 5.06 -1.59 -13.73
N SER A 108 5.21 -2.82 -14.23
CA SER A 108 4.36 -3.37 -15.29
C SER A 108 4.55 -4.88 -15.36
N ILE A 109 3.52 -5.57 -15.84
CA ILE A 109 3.57 -6.98 -16.22
C ILE A 109 3.08 -7.14 -17.64
N THR A 110 3.55 -8.16 -18.33
CA THR A 110 3.16 -8.43 -19.71
C THR A 110 3.06 -9.94 -19.91
N LYS A 111 1.99 -10.38 -20.58
CA LYS A 111 1.80 -11.78 -20.93
C LYS A 111 1.37 -11.91 -22.39
N ALA A 112 2.05 -12.77 -23.13
CA ALA A 112 1.64 -13.17 -24.46
C ALA A 112 0.70 -14.38 -24.36
N ILE A 113 -0.50 -14.27 -24.92
CA ILE A 113 -1.48 -15.37 -24.96
C ILE A 113 -1.93 -15.65 -26.40
N PRO A 114 -2.18 -16.91 -26.77
CA PRO A 114 -2.82 -17.24 -28.03
C PRO A 114 -4.30 -16.86 -27.99
N MET A 115 -4.77 -16.08 -28.96
CA MET A 115 -6.17 -15.70 -29.10
C MET A 115 -6.64 -16.04 -30.52
N LYS A 116 -7.82 -16.65 -30.61
CA LYS A 116 -8.45 -16.95 -31.90
C LYS A 116 -9.06 -15.68 -32.46
N ASP A 117 -8.65 -15.28 -33.66
CA ASP A 117 -9.22 -14.16 -34.38
C ASP A 117 -10.64 -14.54 -34.85
N PRO A 118 -11.70 -13.85 -34.39
CA PRO A 118 -13.08 -14.21 -34.72
C PRO A 118 -13.42 -14.00 -36.21
N ALA A 119 -12.67 -13.16 -36.93
CA ALA A 119 -12.89 -12.92 -38.36
C ALA A 119 -12.16 -13.93 -39.26
N THR A 120 -10.95 -14.35 -38.88
CA THR A 120 -10.11 -15.22 -39.73
C THR A 120 -10.00 -16.67 -39.24
N GLY A 121 -10.42 -16.95 -38.01
CA GLY A 121 -10.30 -18.27 -37.37
C GLY A 121 -8.87 -18.68 -37.02
N GLN A 122 -7.86 -17.87 -37.37
CA GLN A 122 -6.44 -18.14 -37.09
C GLN A 122 -6.10 -17.82 -35.64
N ILE A 123 -5.16 -18.57 -35.07
CA ILE A 123 -4.60 -18.30 -33.74
C ILE A 123 -3.49 -17.24 -33.89
N LYS A 124 -3.67 -16.08 -33.26
CA LYS A 124 -2.66 -15.01 -33.19
C LYS A 124 -2.22 -14.82 -31.75
N THR A 125 -0.94 -14.51 -31.56
CA THR A 125 -0.42 -14.15 -30.24
C THR A 125 -0.78 -12.70 -29.94
N VAL A 126 -1.50 -12.47 -28.84
CA VAL A 126 -1.83 -11.15 -28.33
C VAL A 126 -1.02 -10.89 -27.07
N SER A 127 -0.42 -9.70 -26.98
CA SER A 127 0.30 -9.26 -25.79
C SER A 127 -0.63 -8.44 -24.91
N ILE A 128 -0.86 -8.90 -23.69
CA ILE A 128 -1.58 -8.15 -22.65
C ILE A 128 -0.55 -7.50 -21.74
N LYS A 129 -0.69 -6.20 -21.51
CA LYS A 129 0.17 -5.42 -20.63
C LYS A 129 -0.67 -4.72 -19.57
N VAL A 130 -0.24 -4.79 -18.32
CA VAL A 130 -0.83 -4.06 -17.20
C VAL A 130 0.26 -3.20 -16.57
N GLU A 131 -0.05 -1.92 -16.34
CA GLU A 131 0.87 -0.92 -15.84
C GLU A 131 0.58 -0.57 -14.37
N GLY A 132 1.66 -0.42 -13.61
CA GLY A 132 1.69 0.26 -12.33
C GLY A 132 2.12 1.73 -12.50
N PRO A 133 2.63 2.38 -11.43
CA PRO A 133 3.02 1.78 -10.15
C PRO A 133 1.82 1.41 -9.28
N ILE A 134 1.98 0.39 -8.43
CA ILE A 134 0.99 -0.03 -7.42
C ILE A 134 1.58 0.15 -6.04
N SER A 135 0.77 0.44 -5.02
CA SER A 135 1.14 0.10 -3.63
C SER A 135 0.41 -1.17 -3.24
N PHE A 136 1.00 -1.96 -2.35
CA PHE A 136 0.51 -3.32 -2.11
C PHE A 136 0.57 -3.68 -0.64
N VAL A 137 -0.49 -4.32 -0.14
CA VAL A 137 -0.48 -5.02 1.13
C VAL A 137 -1.04 -6.43 0.99
N GLU A 138 -0.38 -7.38 1.65
CA GLU A 138 -0.92 -8.73 1.87
C GLU A 138 -1.00 -9.04 3.34
N THR A 139 -1.98 -9.87 3.69
CA THR A 139 -2.10 -10.49 5.00
C THR A 139 -1.80 -11.98 4.91
N THR A 140 -1.02 -12.50 5.85
CA THR A 140 -0.70 -13.93 5.93
C THR A 140 -0.63 -14.39 7.38
N THR A 141 -1.00 -15.64 7.59
CA THR A 141 -0.83 -16.36 8.86
C THR A 141 0.43 -17.23 8.85
N SER A 142 0.99 -17.53 7.67
CA SER A 142 2.26 -18.22 7.54
C SER A 142 3.43 -17.29 7.86
N GLY A 143 4.30 -17.76 8.76
CA GLY A 143 5.59 -17.12 9.03
C GLY A 143 6.66 -17.44 7.97
N ASP A 144 6.43 -18.46 7.13
CA ASP A 144 7.35 -18.84 6.06
C ASP A 144 7.03 -18.05 4.79
N ILE A 145 7.61 -16.85 4.72
CA ILE A 145 7.44 -15.94 3.59
C ILE A 145 8.66 -16.04 2.70
N ASN A 146 8.39 -16.11 1.40
CA ASN A 146 9.43 -16.07 0.38
C ASN A 146 10.42 -14.92 0.67
N PRO A 147 11.72 -15.20 0.86
CA PRO A 147 12.75 -14.20 1.13
C PRO A 147 12.77 -13.06 0.12
N GLU A 148 12.38 -13.33 -1.12
CA GLU A 148 12.22 -12.32 -2.16
C GLU A 148 11.17 -11.25 -1.81
N ASN A 149 10.05 -11.64 -1.22
CA ASN A 149 8.96 -10.75 -0.84
C ASN A 149 9.35 -9.97 0.42
N LEU A 150 9.97 -10.63 1.42
CA LEU A 150 10.50 -10.00 2.63
C LEU A 150 11.50 -8.86 2.35
N ASN A 151 12.25 -9.02 1.27
CA ASN A 151 13.24 -8.05 0.85
C ASN A 151 12.65 -6.86 0.08
N ARG A 152 11.39 -6.93 -0.39
CA ARG A 152 10.69 -5.89 -1.15
C ARG A 152 9.62 -5.16 -0.33
N CYS A 153 9.09 -5.82 0.70
CA CYS A 153 8.03 -5.28 1.55
C CYS A 153 8.54 -4.90 2.95
N PHE A 154 7.78 -4.05 3.63
CA PHE A 154 7.84 -3.93 5.08
C PHE A 154 7.08 -5.07 5.73
N VAL A 155 7.62 -5.64 6.79
CA VAL A 155 6.94 -6.67 7.57
C VAL A 155 6.30 -6.00 8.78
N ILE A 156 4.99 -6.17 8.93
CA ILE A 156 4.21 -5.61 10.03
C ILE A 156 3.73 -6.79 10.89
N GLY A 157 4.24 -6.88 12.12
CA GLY A 157 3.73 -7.80 13.13
C GLY A 157 2.65 -7.11 13.97
N ILE A 158 1.65 -7.86 14.41
CA ILE A 158 0.59 -7.37 15.31
C ILE A 158 0.94 -7.63 16.77
N ASP A 159 0.56 -6.71 17.66
CA ASP A 159 0.67 -6.87 19.11
C ASP A 159 -0.36 -7.91 19.63
N GLU A 160 0.12 -9.12 19.93
CA GLU A 160 -0.68 -10.22 20.49
C GLU A 160 -0.69 -10.23 22.04
N SER A 161 -0.28 -9.15 22.71
CA SER A 161 -0.26 -9.09 24.18
C SER A 161 -1.65 -9.13 24.81
N GLU A 162 -1.71 -9.63 26.05
CA GLU A 162 -2.94 -9.62 26.85
C GLU A 162 -3.48 -8.19 27.06
N ASP A 163 -2.58 -7.23 27.27
CA ASP A 163 -2.96 -5.82 27.44
C ASP A 163 -3.60 -5.24 26.18
N GLN A 164 -3.09 -5.58 24.99
CA GLN A 164 -3.73 -5.19 23.73
C GLN A 164 -5.10 -5.86 23.58
N THR A 165 -5.19 -7.14 23.92
CA THR A 165 -6.47 -7.89 23.89
C THR A 165 -7.51 -7.27 24.82
N ARG A 166 -7.12 -6.87 26.04
CA ARG A 166 -8.00 -6.22 27.01
C ARG A 166 -8.59 -4.92 26.46
N LEU A 167 -7.77 -4.09 25.82
CA LEU A 167 -8.21 -2.84 25.19
C LEU A 167 -9.15 -3.07 24.01
N ILE A 168 -8.89 -4.09 23.20
CA ILE A 168 -9.79 -4.49 22.11
C ILE A 168 -11.15 -4.90 22.70
N HIS A 169 -11.17 -5.71 23.77
CA HIS A 169 -12.41 -6.08 24.45
C HIS A 169 -13.16 -4.86 25.02
N ASP A 170 -12.46 -3.91 25.63
CA ASP A 170 -13.08 -2.68 26.16
C ASP A 170 -13.74 -1.86 25.05
N LEU A 171 -13.05 -1.73 23.91
CA LEU A 171 -13.58 -1.02 22.75
C LEU A 171 -14.79 -1.74 22.13
N GLN A 172 -14.70 -3.07 22.00
CA GLN A 172 -15.80 -3.91 21.53
C GLN A 172 -17.03 -3.75 22.43
N ARG A 173 -16.87 -3.84 23.75
CA ARG A 173 -17.96 -3.59 24.71
C ARG A 173 -18.55 -2.18 24.55
N LYS A 174 -17.70 -1.16 24.42
CA LYS A 174 -18.13 0.23 24.24
C LYS A 174 -19.01 0.39 23.00
N ASN A 175 -18.74 -0.35 21.92
CA ASN A 175 -19.52 -0.30 20.69
C ASN A 175 -20.98 -0.76 20.87
N TYR A 176 -21.30 -1.52 21.92
CA TYR A 176 -22.67 -1.93 22.27
C TYR A 176 -23.37 -0.97 23.25
N THR A 177 -22.81 0.22 23.49
CA THR A 177 -23.42 1.27 24.33
C THR A 177 -24.02 2.39 23.48
N LEU A 178 -24.99 3.13 24.02
CA LEU A 178 -25.56 4.31 23.36
C LEU A 178 -24.49 5.35 23.01
N GLN A 179 -23.53 5.57 23.91
CA GLN A 179 -22.42 6.48 23.66
C GLN A 179 -21.52 6.00 22.50
N GLY A 180 -21.24 4.70 22.43
CA GLY A 180 -20.51 4.09 21.31
C GLY A 180 -21.25 4.24 19.99
N TYR A 181 -22.57 4.02 19.98
CA TYR A 181 -23.41 4.24 18.80
C TYR A 181 -23.36 5.69 18.31
N LEU A 182 -23.49 6.67 19.22
CA LEU A 182 -23.40 8.09 18.88
C LEU A 182 -22.02 8.47 18.33
N GLN A 183 -20.93 7.94 18.91
CA GLN A 183 -19.56 8.15 18.42
C GLN A 183 -19.37 7.58 17.01
N ARG A 184 -20.00 6.44 16.70
CA ARG A 184 -19.91 5.81 15.37
C ARG A 184 -20.54 6.66 14.27
N ARG A 185 -21.57 7.46 14.59
CA ARG A 185 -22.23 8.34 13.64
C ARG A 185 -21.30 9.41 13.05
N ASP A 186 -20.26 9.80 13.79
CA ASP A 186 -19.26 10.77 13.33
C ASP A 186 -18.05 10.14 12.60
N LEU A 187 -17.97 8.80 12.49
CA LEU A 187 -16.84 8.13 11.83
C LEU A 187 -16.78 8.43 10.34
N ASN A 188 -17.92 8.57 9.66
CA ASN A 188 -17.96 8.91 8.24
C ASN A 188 -17.25 10.24 7.96
N LYS A 189 -17.34 11.23 8.87
CA LYS A 189 -16.61 12.50 8.73
C LYS A 189 -15.10 12.31 8.76
N ILE A 190 -14.61 11.34 9.55
CA ILE A 190 -13.19 11.01 9.62
C ILE A 190 -12.75 10.35 8.31
N ILE A 191 -13.53 9.38 7.82
CA ILE A 191 -13.29 8.68 6.56
C ILE A 191 -13.24 9.68 5.40
N ASP A 192 -14.29 10.49 5.25
CA ASP A 192 -14.40 11.53 4.22
C ASP A 192 -13.21 12.49 4.26
N LYS A 193 -12.83 12.96 5.46
CA LYS A 193 -11.66 13.83 5.64
C LYS A 193 -10.40 13.21 5.04
N HIS A 194 -10.16 11.92 5.27
CA HIS A 194 -8.98 11.24 4.73
C HIS A 194 -9.08 10.99 3.23
N ILE A 195 -10.25 10.59 2.72
CA ILE A 195 -10.49 10.42 1.28
C ILE A 195 -10.22 11.75 0.54
N TYR A 196 -10.79 12.86 1.02
CA TYR A 196 -10.56 14.16 0.41
C TYR A 196 -9.11 14.62 0.56
N ALA A 197 -8.48 14.40 1.72
CA ALA A 197 -7.06 14.71 1.89
C ALA A 197 -6.18 13.96 0.89
N GLN A 198 -6.46 12.68 0.64
CA GLN A 198 -5.74 11.86 -0.35
C GLN A 198 -5.97 12.37 -1.78
N ARG A 199 -7.19 12.79 -2.13
CA ARG A 199 -7.52 13.37 -3.44
C ARG A 199 -6.85 14.72 -3.70
N LEU A 200 -6.58 15.49 -2.63
CA LEU A 200 -5.92 16.79 -2.74
C LEU A 200 -4.41 16.68 -2.99
N LEU A 201 -3.78 15.53 -2.74
CA LEU A 201 -2.34 15.37 -2.96
C LEU A 201 -2.02 15.50 -4.45
N LYS A 202 -1.06 16.36 -4.78
CA LYS A 202 -0.55 16.51 -6.16
C LYS A 202 0.67 15.65 -6.35
N LYS A 203 0.85 15.13 -7.57
CA LYS A 203 2.08 14.44 -7.97
C LYS A 203 3.18 15.48 -8.10
N VAL A 204 4.03 15.57 -7.09
CA VAL A 204 5.22 16.43 -7.04
C VAL A 204 6.44 15.56 -6.78
N LEU A 205 7.59 15.93 -7.36
CA LEU A 205 8.83 15.26 -7.04
C LEU A 205 9.26 15.63 -5.62
N VAL A 206 10.03 14.76 -4.98
CA VAL A 206 10.55 15.02 -3.63
C VAL A 206 12.04 14.79 -3.65
N PHE A 207 12.80 15.86 -3.41
CA PHE A 207 14.24 15.79 -3.23
C PHE A 207 14.60 16.09 -1.77
N ASN A 208 15.24 15.12 -1.12
CA ASN A 208 15.69 15.28 0.26
C ASN A 208 17.06 15.99 0.28
N PRO A 209 17.18 17.23 0.78
CA PRO A 209 18.45 17.96 0.81
C PRO A 209 19.49 17.31 1.73
N TYR A 210 19.07 16.40 2.62
CA TYR A 210 19.95 15.67 3.53
C TYR A 210 20.26 14.25 3.04
N ALA A 211 19.85 13.87 1.82
CA ALA A 211 19.98 12.49 1.33
C ALA A 211 21.41 11.93 1.46
N GLU A 212 22.42 12.73 1.12
CA GLU A 212 23.83 12.33 1.19
C GLU A 212 24.37 12.23 2.62
N SER A 213 23.71 12.88 3.59
CA SER A 213 24.07 12.79 5.01
C SER A 213 23.41 11.61 5.72
N LEU A 214 22.46 10.93 5.07
CA LEU A 214 21.81 9.76 5.64
C LEU A 214 22.70 8.52 5.48
N SER A 215 22.83 7.75 6.55
CA SER A 215 23.54 6.47 6.55
C SER A 215 22.62 5.34 6.98
N PHE A 216 22.89 4.13 6.50
CA PHE A 216 22.19 2.91 6.89
C PHE A 216 23.22 1.80 7.15
N PRO A 217 22.95 0.83 8.07
CA PRO A 217 23.86 -0.28 8.31
C PRO A 217 24.34 -0.97 7.02
N THR A 218 25.62 -1.29 6.90
CA THR A 218 26.25 -1.85 5.68
C THR A 218 26.72 -3.29 5.83
N GLN A 219 26.57 -3.87 7.02
CA GLN A 219 27.20 -5.14 7.40
C GLN A 219 26.56 -6.38 6.75
N LYS A 220 25.33 -6.29 6.23
CA LYS A 220 24.59 -7.44 5.66
C LYS A 220 24.09 -7.10 4.26
N LEU A 221 24.13 -8.05 3.32
CA LEU A 221 23.67 -7.83 1.94
C LEU A 221 22.20 -7.35 1.84
N LYS A 222 21.36 -7.80 2.78
CA LYS A 222 19.95 -7.36 2.91
C LYS A 222 19.80 -5.84 3.05
N THR A 223 20.78 -5.16 3.66
CA THR A 223 20.67 -3.73 3.94
C THR A 223 20.69 -2.86 2.68
N ARG A 224 21.14 -3.38 1.53
CA ARG A 224 21.02 -2.68 0.24
C ARG A 224 19.56 -2.35 -0.09
N ARG A 225 18.66 -3.31 0.11
CA ARG A 225 17.23 -3.14 -0.13
C ARG A 225 16.54 -2.41 1.01
N ASP A 226 16.97 -2.62 2.24
CA ASP A 226 16.42 -1.91 3.40
C ASP A 226 16.76 -0.41 3.39
N ASN A 227 17.95 -0.02 2.92
CA ASN A 227 18.33 1.37 2.73
C ASN A 227 17.41 2.08 1.71
N GLU A 228 17.15 1.44 0.57
CA GLU A 228 16.22 1.96 -0.44
C GLU A 228 14.81 2.12 0.15
N LYS A 229 14.31 1.12 0.89
CA LYS A 229 13.01 1.22 1.60
C LYS A 229 12.99 2.38 2.60
N PHE A 230 14.09 2.58 3.34
CA PHE A 230 14.24 3.69 4.29
C PHE A 230 14.15 5.06 3.59
N LEU A 231 14.87 5.25 2.47
CA LEU A 231 14.82 6.49 1.70
C LEU A 231 13.43 6.73 1.09
N ARG A 232 12.79 5.69 0.55
CA ARG A 232 11.42 5.77 0.04
C ARG A 232 10.41 6.13 1.13
N LEU A 233 10.56 5.59 2.34
CA LEU A 233 9.71 5.94 3.47
C LEU A 233 9.80 7.43 3.80
N ILE A 234 11.02 8.00 3.84
CA ILE A 234 11.22 9.45 4.03
C ILE A 234 10.54 10.23 2.90
N ASN A 235 10.71 9.79 1.66
CA ASN A 235 10.09 10.42 0.50
C ASN A 235 8.55 10.46 0.63
N VAL A 236 7.90 9.34 0.97
CA VAL A 236 6.44 9.28 1.16
C VAL A 236 5.98 10.19 2.30
N ILE A 237 6.73 10.26 3.40
CA ILE A 237 6.44 11.21 4.49
C ILE A 237 6.50 12.65 3.97
N CYS A 238 7.56 13.01 3.24
CA CYS A 238 7.68 14.34 2.65
C CYS A 238 6.54 14.64 1.67
N PHE A 239 6.17 13.69 0.82
CA PHE A 239 5.07 13.78 -0.14
C PHE A 239 3.71 13.98 0.53
N LEU A 240 3.39 13.21 1.58
CA LEU A 240 2.15 13.37 2.35
C LEU A 240 2.07 14.78 2.98
N HIS A 241 3.20 15.32 3.40
CA HIS A 241 3.33 16.66 3.97
C HIS A 241 3.63 17.75 2.92
N GLN A 242 3.37 17.52 1.63
CA GLN A 242 3.74 18.46 0.55
C GLN A 242 3.20 19.89 0.77
N TYR A 243 1.99 20.04 1.31
CA TYR A 243 1.38 21.36 1.57
C TYR A 243 1.96 22.08 2.79
N GLN A 244 2.80 21.40 3.58
CA GLN A 244 3.53 21.99 4.72
C GLN A 244 4.99 22.31 4.35
N ARG A 245 5.35 22.14 3.07
CA ARG A 245 6.71 22.28 2.55
C ARG A 245 6.73 23.33 1.44
N LYS A 246 7.90 23.96 1.26
CA LYS A 246 8.10 24.92 0.18
C LYS A 246 8.30 24.16 -1.13
N VAL A 247 7.36 24.31 -2.06
CA VAL A 247 7.48 23.81 -3.43
C VAL A 247 8.36 24.75 -4.24
N LYS A 248 9.31 24.19 -4.98
CA LYS A 248 10.21 24.89 -5.90
C LYS A 248 9.90 24.47 -7.33
N LYS A 249 10.26 25.34 -8.27
CA LYS A 249 10.17 25.07 -9.71
C LYS A 249 11.56 25.17 -10.32
N LEU A 250 11.90 24.23 -11.18
CA LEU A 250 13.13 24.25 -11.97
C LEU A 250 12.74 24.18 -13.45
N GLU A 251 13.16 25.18 -14.21
CA GLU A 251 13.05 25.17 -15.67
C GLU A 251 14.28 24.48 -16.25
N LEU A 252 14.06 23.40 -16.99
CA LEU A 252 15.13 22.71 -17.69
C LEU A 252 15.47 23.48 -18.97
N ALA A 253 16.71 23.97 -19.04
CA ALA A 253 17.21 24.82 -20.13
C ALA A 253 17.07 24.23 -21.54
N ASN A 254 16.89 22.91 -21.67
CA ASN A 254 16.90 22.19 -22.94
C ASN A 254 15.54 21.60 -23.36
N SER A 255 14.48 21.70 -22.55
CA SER A 255 13.20 21.02 -22.83
C SER A 255 11.94 21.86 -22.64
N ASN A 256 12.04 23.15 -22.25
CA ASN A 256 10.89 23.94 -21.78
C ASN A 256 10.04 23.22 -20.71
N GLU A 257 10.62 22.23 -20.03
CA GLU A 257 9.96 21.42 -19.02
C GLU A 257 10.15 22.07 -17.66
N ILE A 258 9.04 22.26 -16.95
CA ILE A 258 9.04 22.80 -15.58
C ILE A 258 8.84 21.64 -14.62
N ILE A 259 9.86 21.39 -13.80
CA ILE A 259 9.79 20.39 -12.74
C ILE A 259 9.36 21.07 -11.44
N GLU A 260 8.26 20.61 -10.85
CA GLU A 260 7.82 20.98 -9.50
C GLU A 260 8.32 19.96 -8.46
N TYR A 261 8.99 20.44 -7.40
CA TYR A 261 9.58 19.61 -6.37
C TYR A 261 9.66 20.23 -4.97
#